data_AF-A0A9J7X6M3-F1
#
_entry.id   AF-A0A9J7X6M3-F1
#
_cell.length_a   1.000
_cell.length_b   1.000
_cell.length_c   1.000
_cell.angle_alpha   90.00
_cell.angle_beta   90.00
_cell.angle_gamma   90.00
#
_symmetry.space_group_name_H-M   'P 1'
#
loop_
_entity.id
_entity.type
_entity.pdbx_description
1 polymer ?
#
loop_
_entity_poly.entity_id
_entity_poly.type
_entity_poly.pdbx_seq_one_letter_code
_entity_poly.pdbx_strand_id
1 'polypeptide(L)'
;LFYYYHSLLVESQYIPKTCQCPQAKIRIKGPFSDFKVTPKGPSCLQDEIIVILQKNNSHVCLSPEGRQGKRLLKCWQSMQKDGKDSKKCIRRQDQKPRQRNRKQVKSRKVTS
;
A
#
# COMPACT_ATOMS: atom_id res chain seq x y z
N LEU A 1 17.22 50.61 3.60
CA LEU A 1 16.87 49.88 2.36
C LEU A 1 17.88 48.77 2.02
N PHE A 2 18.55 48.15 3.02
CA PHE A 2 19.50 47.04 2.80
C PHE A 2 18.87 45.65 3.03
N TYR A 3 17.59 45.58 3.38
CA TYR A 3 16.87 44.34 3.71
C TYR A 3 16.26 43.61 2.52
N TYR A 4 16.54 44.03 1.28
CA TYR A 4 15.80 43.58 0.09
C TYR A 4 16.62 42.80 -0.95
N TYR A 5 17.85 42.38 -0.60
CA TYR A 5 18.74 41.66 -1.52
C TYR A 5 19.42 40.46 -0.86
N HIS A 6 18.75 39.78 0.07
CA HIS A 6 19.13 38.40 0.40
C HIS A 6 18.56 37.48 -0.69
N SER A 7 19.18 37.62 -1.86
CA SER A 7 18.93 36.85 -3.07
C SER A 7 18.87 35.37 -2.72
N LEU A 8 17.73 34.79 -3.11
CA LEU A 8 17.41 33.36 -3.14
C LEU A 8 18.41 32.60 -4.01
N LEU A 9 19.63 32.42 -3.52
CA LEU A 9 20.52 31.36 -4.00
C LEU A 9 20.02 30.05 -3.37
N VAL A 10 18.96 29.49 -3.97
CA VAL A 10 18.60 28.10 -3.73
C VAL A 10 19.57 27.26 -4.55
N GLU A 11 20.67 26.84 -3.91
CA GLU A 11 21.51 25.79 -4.47
C GLU A 11 20.62 24.57 -4.73
N SER A 12 20.53 24.15 -5.99
CA SER A 12 19.89 22.89 -6.36
C SER A 12 20.82 21.76 -5.93
N GLN A 13 20.78 21.41 -4.64
CA GLN A 13 21.50 20.25 -4.16
C GLN A 13 20.78 19.02 -4.71
N TYR A 14 21.43 18.30 -5.63
CA TYR A 14 20.92 17.03 -6.14
C TYR A 14 20.84 16.04 -4.97
N ILE A 15 19.64 15.86 -4.42
CA ILE A 15 19.38 14.85 -3.41
C ILE A 15 19.21 13.53 -4.15
N PRO A 16 20.12 12.54 -3.98
CA PRO A 16 19.96 11.24 -4.57
C PRO A 16 18.62 10.65 -4.10
N LYS A 17 17.86 10.12 -5.05
CA LYS A 17 16.54 9.56 -4.74
C LYS A 17 16.74 8.21 -4.04
N THR A 18 16.59 8.20 -2.73
CA THR A 18 16.75 7.00 -1.88
C THR A 18 15.42 6.68 -1.21
N CYS A 19 14.75 5.63 -1.69
CA CYS A 19 13.59 5.03 -1.02
C CYS A 19 14.07 4.20 0.20
N GLN A 20 13.28 4.13 1.28
CA GLN A 20 13.57 3.24 2.43
C GLN A 20 13.57 1.75 2.04
N CYS A 21 12.84 1.40 0.99
CA CYS A 21 12.64 0.06 0.48
C CYS A 21 13.40 -0.15 -0.84
N PRO A 22 14.71 -0.45 -0.81
CA PRO A 22 15.47 -0.77 -2.02
C PRO A 22 15.00 -2.08 -2.67
N GLN A 23 14.44 -2.99 -1.87
CA GLN A 23 13.85 -4.25 -2.34
C GLN A 23 12.48 -4.46 -1.71
N ALA A 24 11.45 -4.57 -2.55
CA ALA A 24 10.08 -4.78 -2.11
C ALA A 24 9.55 -6.14 -2.61
N LYS A 25 8.89 -6.90 -1.72
CA LYS A 25 8.26 -8.16 -2.09
C LYS A 25 6.93 -7.90 -2.79
N ILE A 26 6.67 -8.57 -3.92
CA ILE A 26 5.38 -8.46 -4.64
C ILE A 26 4.21 -8.97 -3.80
N ARG A 27 4.48 -9.99 -2.97
CA ARG A 27 3.51 -10.61 -2.08
C ARG A 27 4.17 -11.05 -0.79
N ILE A 28 3.47 -10.82 0.31
CA ILE A 28 3.85 -11.26 1.65
C ILE A 28 2.90 -12.38 2.06
N LYS A 29 3.46 -13.48 2.56
CA LYS A 29 2.70 -14.63 3.05
C LYS A 29 2.35 -14.41 4.52
N GLY A 30 1.14 -14.80 4.90
CA GLY A 30 0.65 -14.69 6.27
C GLY A 30 0.13 -13.29 6.63
N PRO A 31 -0.45 -13.15 7.83
CA PRO A 31 -1.03 -11.90 8.29
C PRO A 31 0.04 -10.92 8.80
N PHE A 32 -0.23 -9.63 8.66
CA PHE A 32 0.55 -8.55 9.25
C PHE A 32 -0.32 -7.78 10.26
N SER A 33 0.28 -7.28 11.34
CA SER A 33 -0.42 -6.56 12.43
C SER A 33 -0.64 -5.10 12.08
N ASP A 34 0.29 -4.52 11.32
CA ASP A 34 0.27 -3.10 10.97
C ASP A 34 0.92 -2.84 9.61
N PHE A 35 0.74 -1.63 9.09
CA PHE A 35 1.45 -1.14 7.93
C PHE A 35 1.62 0.38 7.94
N LYS A 36 2.66 0.86 7.27
CA LYS A 36 2.93 2.26 7.01
C LYS A 36 3.01 2.47 5.50
N VAL A 37 2.39 3.56 5.02
CA VAL A 37 2.54 4.02 3.64
C VAL A 37 3.25 5.36 3.65
N THR A 38 4.32 5.46 2.88
CA THR A 38 4.98 6.73 2.56
C THR A 38 4.67 7.04 1.10
N PRO A 39 3.92 8.11 0.80
CA PRO A 39 3.65 8.47 -0.58
C PRO A 39 4.93 8.92 -1.29
N LYS A 40 4.94 8.78 -2.62
CA LYS A 40 6.02 9.32 -3.46
C LYS A 40 6.26 10.81 -3.18
N GLY A 41 7.51 11.21 -3.22
CA GLY A 41 7.97 12.56 -2.93
C GLY A 41 9.31 12.89 -3.61
N PRO A 42 9.96 14.00 -3.23
CA PRO A 42 11.22 14.43 -3.86
C PRO A 42 12.35 13.40 -3.67
N SER A 43 12.38 12.70 -2.54
CA SER A 43 13.40 11.70 -2.21
C SER A 43 13.11 10.29 -2.74
N CYS A 44 11.86 9.97 -3.09
CA CYS A 44 11.49 8.64 -3.60
C CYS A 44 10.30 8.76 -4.57
N LEU A 45 10.47 8.29 -5.81
CA LEU A 45 9.45 8.48 -6.86
C LEU A 45 8.29 7.47 -6.81
N GLN A 46 8.35 6.52 -5.87
CA GLN A 46 7.39 5.45 -5.73
C GLN A 46 6.76 5.49 -4.34
N ASP A 47 5.50 5.04 -4.24
CA ASP A 47 4.86 4.88 -2.95
C ASP A 47 5.49 3.68 -2.22
N GLU A 48 5.93 3.89 -0.99
CA GLU A 48 6.52 2.84 -0.17
C GLU A 48 5.49 2.27 0.79
N ILE A 49 5.44 0.95 0.88
CA ILE A 49 4.55 0.25 1.80
C ILE A 49 5.41 -0.67 2.66
N ILE A 50 5.43 -0.42 3.97
CA ILE A 50 6.13 -1.25 4.94
C ILE A 50 5.07 -1.93 5.80
N VAL A 51 5.07 -3.26 5.86
CA VAL A 51 4.18 -4.01 6.76
C VAL A 51 4.95 -4.58 7.94
N ILE A 52 4.26 -4.75 9.06
CA ILE A 52 4.79 -5.37 10.28
C ILE A 52 4.18 -6.76 10.41
N LEU A 53 5.00 -7.82 10.25
CA LEU A 53 4.50 -9.20 10.31
C LEU A 53 4.08 -9.59 11.72
N GLN A 54 2.95 -10.28 11.87
CA GLN A 54 2.48 -10.71 13.21
C GLN A 54 3.39 -11.74 13.86
N LYS A 55 4.07 -12.58 13.06
CA LYS A 55 4.86 -13.72 13.57
C LYS A 55 6.06 -13.28 14.40
N ASN A 56 6.72 -12.19 14.01
CA ASN A 56 8.02 -11.80 14.53
C ASN A 56 8.21 -10.27 14.58
N ASN A 57 7.15 -9.50 14.36
CA ASN A 57 7.19 -8.03 14.26
C ASN A 57 8.22 -7.50 13.24
N SER A 58 8.65 -8.31 12.27
CA SER A 58 9.62 -7.85 11.28
C SER A 58 8.98 -6.88 10.30
N HIS A 59 9.72 -5.83 9.96
CA HIS A 59 9.32 -4.84 8.97
C HIS A 59 9.71 -5.35 7.57
N VAL A 60 8.73 -5.42 6.68
CA VAL A 60 8.94 -5.92 5.32
C VAL A 60 8.32 -4.98 4.31
N CYS A 61 9.10 -4.61 3.29
CA CYS A 61 8.63 -3.81 2.18
C CYS A 61 7.71 -4.63 1.25
N LEU A 62 6.52 -4.10 1.00
CA LEU A 62 5.53 -4.63 0.07
C LEU A 62 5.50 -3.75 -1.17
N SER A 63 5.63 -4.36 -2.35
CA SER A 63 5.61 -3.60 -3.60
C SER A 63 4.22 -3.01 -3.87
N PRO A 64 4.10 -1.72 -4.20
CA PRO A 64 2.84 -1.09 -4.57
C PRO A 64 2.31 -1.59 -5.92
N GLU A 65 3.10 -2.30 -6.73
CA GLU A 65 2.72 -2.77 -8.06
C GLU A 65 1.97 -4.11 -8.03
N GLY A 66 2.26 -4.94 -7.02
CA GLY A 66 1.64 -6.23 -6.82
C GLY A 66 0.16 -6.12 -6.42
N ARG A 67 -0.63 -7.17 -6.67
CA ARG A 67 -2.08 -7.19 -6.34
C ARG A 67 -2.35 -6.89 -4.86
N GLN A 68 -1.48 -7.39 -3.97
CA GLN A 68 -1.62 -7.16 -2.53
C GLN A 68 -1.32 -5.70 -2.16
N GLY A 69 -0.19 -5.16 -2.62
CA GLY A 69 0.19 -3.76 -2.40
C GLY A 69 -0.82 -2.78 -2.98
N LYS A 70 -1.23 -2.94 -4.26
CA LYS A 70 -2.25 -2.10 -4.91
C LYS A 70 -3.54 -2.01 -4.09
N ARG A 71 -4.00 -3.15 -3.55
CA ARG A 71 -5.22 -3.18 -2.72
C ARG A 71 -5.03 -2.46 -1.39
N LEU A 72 -3.90 -2.68 -0.74
CA LEU A 72 -3.59 -2.03 0.54
C LEU A 72 -3.52 -0.51 0.35
N LEU A 73 -2.76 -0.07 -0.66
CA LEU A 73 -2.57 1.33 -1.02
C LEU A 73 -3.90 2.02 -1.35
N LYS A 74 -4.74 1.41 -2.20
CA LYS A 74 -6.05 1.97 -2.54
C LYS A 74 -6.96 2.12 -1.32
N CYS A 75 -6.96 1.13 -0.41
CA CYS A 75 -7.73 1.22 0.82
C CYS A 75 -7.18 2.32 1.73
N TRP A 76 -5.86 2.39 1.91
CA TRP A 76 -5.21 3.43 2.71
C TRP A 76 -5.52 4.84 2.20
N GLN A 77 -5.44 5.06 0.88
CA GLN A 77 -5.81 6.34 0.25
C GLN A 77 -7.26 6.73 0.52
N SER A 78 -8.18 5.75 0.51
CA SER A 78 -9.59 5.97 0.88
C SER A 78 -9.74 6.33 2.36
N MET A 79 -9.00 5.67 3.25
CA MET A 79 -9.07 5.95 4.69
C MET A 79 -8.49 7.34 5.02
N GLN A 80 -7.41 7.75 4.35
CA GLN A 80 -6.86 9.10 4.50
C GLN A 80 -7.82 10.20 4.07
N LYS A 81 -8.54 10.01 2.95
CA LYS A 81 -9.57 10.97 2.51
C LYS A 81 -10.71 11.10 3.50
N ASP A 82 -11.09 9.99 4.13
CA ASP A 82 -12.18 9.95 5.09
C ASP A 82 -11.76 10.28 6.54
N GLY A 83 -10.46 10.50 6.81
CA GLY A 83 -9.92 10.67 8.17
C GLY A 83 -10.09 9.43 9.07
N LYS A 84 -10.16 8.24 8.47
CA LYS A 84 -10.42 6.97 9.17
C LYS A 84 -9.14 6.20 9.49
N ASP A 85 -9.21 5.35 10.50
CA ASP A 85 -8.13 4.42 10.83
C ASP A 85 -7.85 3.44 9.67
N SER A 86 -6.62 3.52 9.16
CA SER A 86 -6.13 2.72 8.04
C SER A 86 -5.90 1.25 8.38
N LYS A 87 -5.79 0.86 9.66
CA LYS A 87 -5.65 -0.55 10.08
C LYS A 87 -6.82 -1.43 9.63
N LYS A 88 -7.99 -0.83 9.36
CA LYS A 88 -9.15 -1.53 8.77
C LYS A 88 -8.84 -2.16 7.40
N CYS A 89 -7.83 -1.66 6.70
CA CYS A 89 -7.41 -2.16 5.40
C CYS A 89 -6.73 -3.54 5.46
N ILE A 90 -6.15 -3.90 6.61
CA ILE A 90 -5.53 -5.21 6.85
C ILE A 90 -6.63 -6.28 6.85
N ARG A 91 -7.68 -6.10 7.66
CA ARG A 91 -8.81 -7.05 7.78
C ARG A 91 -9.54 -7.29 6.46
N ARG A 92 -9.63 -6.28 5.59
CA ARG A 92 -10.23 -6.41 4.26
C ARG A 92 -9.40 -7.23 3.28
N GLN A 93 -8.09 -7.38 3.49
CA GLN A 93 -7.27 -8.28 2.67
C GLN A 93 -7.59 -9.75 2.92
N ASP A 94 -7.79 -10.13 4.18
CA ASP A 94 -8.04 -11.50 4.60
C ASP A 94 -9.43 -11.99 4.17
N GLN A 95 -10.40 -11.08 4.11
CA GLN A 95 -11.81 -11.40 3.93
C GLN A 95 -12.26 -11.64 2.50
N LYS A 96 -11.44 -11.48 1.45
CA LYS A 96 -11.94 -11.75 0.09
C LYS A 96 -12.19 -13.25 -0.07
N PRO A 97 -13.45 -13.73 -0.07
CA PRO A 97 -13.70 -15.13 -0.34
C PRO A 97 -13.27 -15.36 -1.79
N ARG A 98 -12.66 -16.51 -2.09
CA ARG A 98 -12.72 -17.05 -3.44
C ARG A 98 -14.20 -16.96 -3.84
N GLN A 99 -14.52 -16.12 -4.80
CA GLN A 99 -15.85 -16.09 -5.40
C GLN A 99 -16.01 -17.46 -6.06
N ARG A 100 -16.50 -18.43 -5.28
CA ARG A 100 -16.85 -19.75 -5.75
C ARG A 100 -18.03 -19.47 -6.66
N ASN A 101 -17.76 -19.44 -7.96
CA ASN A 101 -18.79 -19.40 -9.00
C ASN A 101 -19.65 -20.65 -8.81
N ARG A 102 -20.62 -20.60 -7.89
CA ARG A 102 -21.69 -21.58 -7.75
C ARG A 102 -22.69 -21.25 -8.85
N LYS A 103 -22.28 -21.43 -10.12
CA LYS A 103 -23.24 -21.55 -11.20
C LYS A 103 -24.11 -22.75 -10.83
N GLN A 104 -25.36 -22.44 -10.46
CA GLN A 104 -26.40 -23.43 -10.20
C GLN A 104 -26.41 -24.41 -11.37
N VAL A 105 -25.99 -25.65 -11.14
CA VAL A 105 -26.40 -26.78 -11.96
C VAL A 105 -27.88 -26.97 -11.64
N LYS A 106 -28.75 -26.17 -12.28
CA LYS A 106 -30.19 -26.36 -12.20
C LYS A 106 -30.49 -27.59 -13.06
N SER A 107 -30.47 -28.75 -12.39
CA SER A 107 -30.98 -30.02 -12.89
C SER A 107 -32.30 -29.76 -13.62
N ARG A 108 -32.34 -30.01 -14.93
CA ARG A 108 -33.60 -30.15 -15.66
C ARG A 108 -34.19 -31.47 -15.18
N LYS A 109 -35.12 -31.34 -14.22
CA LYS A 109 -35.96 -32.43 -13.74
C LYS A 109 -36.72 -32.97 -14.95
N VAL A 110 -36.44 -34.23 -15.27
CA VAL A 110 -37.24 -35.06 -16.19
C VAL A 110 -38.69 -34.99 -15.72
N THR A 111 -39.60 -34.68 -16.64
CA THR A 111 -41.02 -34.89 -16.43
C THR A 111 -41.49 -35.77 -17.59
N SER A 112 -42.23 -36.81 -17.19
CA SER A 112 -42.85 -37.94 -17.91
C SER A 112 -42.95 -37.89 -19.43
#